data_AF-A0A835BZU2-F1
#
_entry.id   AF-A0A835BZU2-F1
#
_cell.length_a   1.000
_cell.length_b   1.000
_cell.length_c   1.000
_cell.angle_alpha   90.00
_cell.angle_beta   90.00
_cell.angle_gamma   90.00
#
_symmetry.space_group_name_H-M   'P 1'
#
loop_
_entity.id
_entity.type
_entity.pdbx_description
1 polymer ?
#
loop_
_entity_poly.entity_id
_entity_poly.type
_entity_poly.pdbx_seq_one_letter_code
_entity_poly.pdbx_strand_id
1 'polypeptide(L)'
;MDVTNEAPLEVTPLVKKKRARTGNYTAAEDEALVLAWENVSLDPITGTNQDGSTYWDRIADYYNRIVKSKSFRTTKSLQQRWCSIQECCNRWAGCMVSVEDNQPSGTTLMDLVGSHSLSSCQHCRLHC
;
A
#
# COMPACT_ATOMS: atom_id res chain seq x y z
N MET A 1 -62.91 -22.45 -22.44
CA MET A 1 -62.27 -23.05 -21.25
C MET A 1 -60.88 -22.48 -21.20
N ASP A 2 -60.77 -21.33 -20.54
CA ASP A 2 -59.49 -20.75 -20.10
C ASP A 2 -58.78 -21.74 -19.17
N VAL A 3 -57.46 -21.83 -19.27
CA VAL A 3 -56.52 -21.48 -18.20
C VAL A 3 -55.11 -21.65 -18.78
N THR A 4 -54.44 -20.54 -19.05
CA THR A 4 -53.00 -20.46 -19.22
C THR A 4 -52.33 -20.90 -17.92
N ASN A 5 -51.58 -22.00 -17.98
CA ASN A 5 -50.79 -22.50 -16.87
C ASN A 5 -49.49 -21.71 -16.77
N GLU A 6 -49.56 -20.52 -16.19
CA GLU A 6 -48.40 -19.72 -15.78
C GLU A 6 -47.78 -20.36 -14.54
N ALA A 7 -46.64 -21.02 -14.72
CA ALA A 7 -45.83 -21.54 -13.62
C ALA A 7 -45.30 -20.34 -12.79
N PRO A 8 -45.46 -20.33 -11.46
CA PRO A 8 -44.92 -19.27 -10.63
C PRO A 8 -43.38 -19.26 -10.70
N LEU A 9 -42.83 -18.17 -11.22
CA LEU A 9 -41.39 -17.91 -11.18
C LEU A 9 -41.00 -17.68 -9.72
N GLU A 10 -40.33 -18.66 -9.12
CA GLU A 10 -39.82 -18.58 -7.76
C GLU A 10 -38.73 -17.48 -7.69
N VAL A 11 -39.11 -16.31 -7.15
CA VAL A 11 -38.18 -15.21 -6.89
C VAL A 11 -37.33 -15.59 -5.69
N THR A 12 -36.21 -16.27 -5.93
CA THR A 12 -35.21 -16.51 -4.89
C THR A 12 -34.65 -15.16 -4.40
N PRO A 13 -34.64 -14.87 -3.09
CA PRO A 13 -34.07 -13.64 -2.59
C PRO A 13 -32.56 -13.61 -2.91
N LEU A 14 -32.09 -12.64 -3.69
CA LEU A 14 -30.65 -12.35 -3.80
C LEU A 14 -30.16 -11.89 -2.41
N VAL A 15 -29.71 -12.84 -1.61
CA VAL A 15 -29.02 -12.57 -0.34
C VAL A 15 -27.73 -11.82 -0.69
N LYS A 16 -27.77 -10.49 -0.54
CA LYS A 16 -26.58 -9.63 -0.67
C LYS A 16 -25.58 -10.08 0.40
N LYS A 17 -24.60 -10.91 0.02
CA LYS A 17 -23.48 -11.28 0.89
C LYS A 17 -22.84 -10.01 1.42
N LYS A 18 -22.92 -9.80 2.74
CA LYS A 18 -22.23 -8.70 3.42
C LYS A 18 -20.74 -8.85 3.11
N ARG A 19 -20.15 -7.85 2.44
CA ARG A 19 -18.72 -7.85 2.15
C ARG A 19 -17.97 -7.85 3.47
N ALA A 20 -17.31 -8.96 3.80
CA ALA A 20 -16.41 -9.01 4.94
C ALA A 20 -15.34 -7.93 4.74
N ARG A 21 -15.05 -7.16 5.79
CA ARG A 21 -13.95 -6.20 5.76
C ARG A 21 -12.66 -6.98 5.52
N THR A 22 -11.91 -6.60 4.50
CA THR A 22 -10.54 -7.07 4.34
C THR A 22 -9.73 -6.58 5.54
N GLY A 23 -8.90 -7.46 6.13
CA GLY A 23 -8.10 -7.13 7.30
C GLY A 23 -7.10 -5.99 7.04
N ASN A 24 -6.50 -5.45 8.09
CA ASN A 24 -5.43 -4.43 7.97
C ASN A 24 -4.26 -4.93 7.13
N TYR A 25 -3.46 -4.00 6.61
CA TYR A 25 -2.20 -4.33 5.93
C TYR A 25 -1.17 -4.81 6.97
N THR A 26 -0.45 -5.86 6.62
CA THR A 26 0.70 -6.37 7.38
C THR A 26 2.01 -5.83 6.81
N ALA A 27 3.10 -5.86 7.58
CA ALA A 27 4.41 -5.46 7.10
C ALA A 27 4.83 -6.23 5.83
N ALA A 28 4.56 -7.53 5.77
CA ALA A 28 4.84 -8.35 4.59
C ALA A 28 4.00 -7.94 3.36
N GLU A 29 2.76 -7.45 3.57
CA GLU A 29 1.96 -6.87 2.49
C GLU A 29 2.53 -5.51 2.05
N ASP A 30 3.03 -4.68 2.96
CA ASP A 30 3.66 -3.41 2.60
C ASP A 30 4.97 -3.61 1.83
N GLU A 31 5.82 -4.54 2.27
CA GLU A 31 7.03 -4.94 1.54
C GLU A 31 6.71 -5.42 0.13
N ALA A 32 5.70 -6.27 -0.02
CA ALA A 32 5.23 -6.72 -1.34
C ALA A 32 4.73 -5.54 -2.19
N LEU A 33 4.02 -4.57 -1.61
CA LEU A 33 3.55 -3.40 -2.35
C LEU A 33 4.71 -2.52 -2.82
N VAL A 34 5.73 -2.31 -1.99
CA VAL A 34 6.94 -1.56 -2.37
C VAL A 34 7.69 -2.27 -3.49
N LEU A 35 7.89 -3.59 -3.40
CA LEU A 35 8.53 -4.38 -4.45
C LEU A 35 7.76 -4.34 -5.77
N ALA A 36 6.43 -4.39 -5.71
CA ALA A 36 5.58 -4.29 -6.90
C ALA A 36 5.67 -2.91 -7.55
N TRP A 37 5.62 -1.85 -6.75
CA TRP A 37 5.78 -0.49 -7.24
C TRP A 37 7.16 -0.28 -7.86
N GLU A 38 8.23 -0.76 -7.21
CA GLU A 38 9.60 -0.63 -7.71
C GLU A 38 9.77 -1.35 -9.06
N ASN A 39 9.26 -2.59 -9.16
CA ASN A 39 9.36 -3.37 -10.39
C ASN A 39 8.68 -2.68 -11.58
N VAL A 40 7.52 -2.05 -11.36
CA VAL A 40 6.80 -1.34 -12.42
C VAL A 40 7.39 0.05 -12.68
N SER A 41 7.82 0.77 -11.65
CA SER A 41 8.37 2.14 -11.78
C SER A 41 9.72 2.18 -12.46
N LEU A 42 10.54 1.14 -12.22
CA LEU A 42 11.90 1.05 -12.77
C LEU A 42 11.96 0.27 -14.09
N ASP A 43 10.83 -0.24 -14.59
CA ASP A 43 10.78 -0.95 -15.87
C ASP A 43 11.04 0.04 -17.04
N PRO A 44 12.17 -0.06 -17.75
CA PRO A 44 12.52 0.85 -18.84
C PRO A 44 11.54 0.77 -20.02
N ILE A 45 10.74 -0.29 -20.11
CA ILE A 45 9.75 -0.51 -21.18
C ILE A 45 8.44 0.25 -20.90
N THR A 46 8.20 0.67 -19.66
CA THR A 46 7.03 1.48 -19.26
C THR A 46 7.17 2.95 -19.70
N GLY A 47 7.50 3.18 -20.98
CA GLY A 47 7.70 4.50 -21.56
C GLY A 47 6.47 5.40 -21.47
N THR A 48 6.59 6.44 -20.64
CA THR A 48 6.12 7.85 -20.77
C THR A 48 4.68 8.18 -21.21
N ASN A 49 3.79 7.21 -21.48
CA ASN A 49 2.39 7.47 -21.87
C ASN A 49 1.45 6.38 -21.36
N GLN A 50 1.55 6.03 -20.09
CA GLN A 50 0.62 5.12 -19.43
C GLN A 50 -0.49 5.95 -18.78
N ASP A 51 -1.76 5.62 -19.07
CA ASP A 51 -2.87 6.08 -18.25
C ASP A 51 -2.64 5.61 -16.79
N GLY A 52 -2.92 6.49 -15.83
CA GLY A 52 -2.68 6.21 -14.41
C GLY A 52 -3.38 4.94 -13.91
N SER A 53 -4.52 4.55 -14.51
CA SER A 53 -5.16 3.27 -14.21
C SER A 53 -4.29 2.09 -14.62
N THR A 54 -3.75 2.12 -15.85
CA THR A 54 -2.93 1.03 -16.39
C THR A 54 -1.67 0.81 -15.56
N TYR A 55 -1.06 1.90 -15.08
CA TYR A 55 0.09 1.84 -14.17
C TYR A 55 -0.23 1.09 -12.88
N TRP A 56 -1.33 1.47 -12.22
CA TRP A 56 -1.74 0.85 -10.97
C TRP A 56 -2.27 -0.58 -11.14
N ASP A 57 -2.87 -0.90 -12.27
CA ASP A 57 -3.32 -2.26 -12.58
C ASP A 57 -2.13 -3.22 -12.69
N ARG A 58 -1.01 -2.78 -13.30
CA ARG A 58 0.24 -3.57 -13.33
C ARG A 58 0.84 -3.80 -11.95
N ILE A 59 0.83 -2.76 -11.10
CA ILE A 59 1.28 -2.89 -9.71
C ILE A 59 0.40 -3.88 -8.96
N ALA A 60 -0.92 -3.78 -9.12
CA ALA A 60 -1.87 -4.69 -8.48
C ALA A 60 -1.67 -6.14 -8.96
N ASP A 61 -1.45 -6.34 -10.26
CA ASP A 61 -1.17 -7.67 -10.82
C ASP A 61 0.13 -8.24 -10.27
N TYR A 62 1.21 -7.45 -10.22
CA TYR A 62 2.48 -7.91 -9.68
C TYR A 62 2.38 -8.20 -8.18
N TYR A 63 1.76 -7.30 -7.40
CA TYR A 63 1.49 -7.46 -5.97
C TYR A 63 0.76 -8.79 -5.68
N ASN A 64 -0.34 -9.04 -6.39
CA ASN A 64 -1.16 -10.24 -6.18
C ASN A 64 -0.41 -11.54 -6.58
N ARG A 65 0.63 -11.47 -7.41
CA ARG A 65 1.48 -12.62 -7.76
C ARG A 65 2.50 -12.95 -6.68
N ILE A 66 3.05 -11.94 -6.00
CA ILE A 66 4.14 -12.11 -5.03
C ILE A 66 3.65 -12.24 -3.59
N VAL A 67 2.47 -11.68 -3.29
CA VAL A 67 1.95 -11.66 -1.93
C VAL A 67 1.59 -13.09 -1.50
N LYS A 68 2.14 -13.51 -0.36
CA LYS A 68 1.89 -14.86 0.20
C LYS A 68 0.58 -14.95 0.98
N SER A 69 -0.09 -13.82 1.21
CA SER A 69 -1.34 -13.75 1.94
C SER A 69 -2.52 -14.18 1.04
N LYS A 70 -3.58 -14.70 1.67
CA LYS A 70 -4.85 -15.01 0.99
C LYS A 70 -5.74 -13.76 0.80
N SER A 71 -5.25 -12.58 1.16
CA SER A 71 -5.99 -11.32 1.06
C SER A 71 -5.84 -10.72 -0.32
N PHE A 72 -6.83 -10.91 -1.17
CA PHE A 72 -6.92 -10.15 -2.42
C PHE A 72 -7.13 -8.66 -2.09
N ARG A 73 -6.26 -7.79 -2.64
CA ARG A 73 -6.36 -6.34 -2.49
C ARG A 73 -6.76 -5.72 -3.83
N THR A 74 -7.70 -4.78 -3.78
CA THR A 74 -8.11 -4.02 -4.96
C THR A 74 -7.09 -2.93 -5.27
N THR A 75 -6.98 -2.53 -6.54
CA THR A 75 -6.12 -1.42 -6.99
C THR A 75 -6.30 -0.16 -6.14
N LYS A 76 -7.55 0.23 -5.87
CA LYS A 76 -7.87 1.37 -5.00
C LYS A 76 -7.34 1.22 -3.56
N SER A 77 -7.41 0.01 -3.00
CA SER A 77 -6.89 -0.23 -1.66
C SER A 77 -5.37 -0.11 -1.61
N LEU A 78 -4.68 -0.62 -2.63
CA LEU A 78 -3.22 -0.53 -2.76
C LEU A 78 -2.78 0.93 -2.94
N GLN A 79 -3.46 1.70 -3.79
CA GLN A 79 -3.23 3.14 -3.95
C GLN A 79 -3.30 3.90 -2.63
N GLN A 80 -4.36 3.66 -1.85
CA GLN A 80 -4.52 4.32 -0.55
C GLN A 80 -3.43 3.92 0.43
N ARG A 81 -3.05 2.63 0.48
CA ARG A 81 -1.96 2.17 1.33
C ARG A 81 -0.61 2.78 0.90
N TRP A 82 -0.38 2.88 -0.40
CA TRP A 82 0.82 3.50 -0.95
C TRP A 82 0.96 4.97 -0.54
N CYS A 83 -0.12 5.76 -0.60
CA CYS A 83 -0.08 7.14 -0.11
C CYS A 83 0.40 7.21 1.35
N SER A 84 -0.11 6.34 2.22
CA SER A 84 0.33 6.28 3.61
C SER A 84 1.81 5.90 3.75
N ILE A 85 2.29 4.90 3.01
CA ILE A 85 3.72 4.51 3.01
C ILE A 85 4.58 5.69 2.56
N GLN A 86 4.21 6.35 1.46
CA GLN A 86 4.94 7.47 0.90
C GLN A 86 5.00 8.66 1.87
N GLU A 87 3.89 8.98 2.55
CA GLU A 87 3.85 9.99 3.60
C GLU A 87 4.81 9.68 4.75
N CYS A 88 4.87 8.41 5.18
CA CYS A 88 5.82 7.98 6.20
C CYS A 88 7.27 8.11 5.73
N CYS A 89 7.59 7.69 4.51
CA CYS A 89 8.92 7.82 3.93
C CYS A 89 9.35 9.28 3.83
N ASN A 90 8.46 10.16 3.36
CA ASN A 90 8.72 11.60 3.25
C ASN A 90 8.96 12.24 4.61
N ARG A 91 8.18 11.85 5.63
CA ARG A 91 8.38 12.32 7.01
C ARG A 91 9.75 11.90 7.54
N TRP A 92 10.12 10.64 7.35
CA TRP A 92 11.42 10.13 7.77
C TRP A 92 12.57 10.85 7.07
N ALA A 93 12.47 11.06 5.75
CA ALA A 93 13.46 11.81 4.99
C ALA A 93 13.61 13.25 5.52
N GLY A 94 12.50 13.95 5.80
CA GLY A 94 12.53 15.29 6.40
C GLY A 94 13.19 15.33 7.79
N CYS A 95 12.96 14.30 8.61
CA CYS A 95 13.64 14.16 9.90
C CYS A 95 15.16 13.98 9.74
N MET A 96 15.61 13.17 8.77
CA MET A 96 17.05 12.98 8.53
C MET A 96 17.74 14.27 8.10
N VAL A 97 17.15 15.01 7.14
CA VAL A 97 17.68 16.31 6.72
C VAL A 97 17.81 17.26 7.90
N SER A 98 16.80 17.29 8.78
CA SER A 98 16.84 18.13 9.99
C SER A 98 17.97 17.74 10.95
N VAL A 99 18.29 16.44 11.06
CA VAL A 99 19.38 15.94 11.90
C VAL A 99 20.74 16.32 11.30
N GLU A 100 20.91 16.19 9.98
CA GLU A 100 22.12 16.57 9.26
C GLU A 100 22.38 18.09 9.37
N ASP A 101 21.35 18.92 9.17
CA ASP A 101 21.45 20.38 9.24
C ASP A 101 21.75 20.91 10.65
N ASN A 102 21.38 20.16 11.69
CA ASN A 102 21.59 20.54 13.09
C ASN A 102 22.73 19.77 13.77
N GLN A 103 23.65 19.17 13.00
CA GLN A 103 24.76 18.41 13.56
C GLN A 103 25.74 19.34 14.31
N PRO A 104 25.92 19.18 15.65
CA PRO A 104 26.87 19.98 16.38
C PRO A 104 28.30 19.62 15.94
N SER A 105 29.13 20.64 15.74
CA SER A 105 30.52 20.49 15.31
C SER A 105 31.30 19.61 16.29
N GLY A 106 31.90 18.53 15.76
CA GLY A 106 32.65 17.54 16.55
C GLY A 106 32.00 16.16 16.70
N THR A 107 30.82 15.92 16.14
CA THR A 107 30.09 14.66 16.27
C THR A 107 30.37 13.73 15.08
N THR A 108 30.83 12.50 15.31
CA THR A 108 31.05 11.52 14.23
C THR A 108 29.74 10.82 13.84
N LEU A 109 29.67 10.20 12.64
CA LEU A 109 28.50 9.40 12.22
C LEU A 109 28.14 8.33 13.27
N MET A 110 29.14 7.79 13.97
CA MET A 110 28.97 6.80 15.04
C MET A 110 28.25 7.41 16.27
N ASP A 111 28.52 8.67 16.60
CA ASP A 111 27.89 9.38 17.71
C ASP A 111 26.44 9.80 17.40
N LEU A 112 26.13 10.09 16.13
CA LEU A 112 24.76 10.31 15.66
C LEU A 112 23.90 9.04 15.75
N VAL A 113 24.48 7.91 15.31
CA VAL A 113 23.81 6.60 15.34
C VAL A 113 23.71 6.04 16.77
N GLY A 114 24.58 6.46 17.69
CA GLY A 114 24.59 6.04 19.10
C GLY A 114 23.76 6.92 20.05
N SER A 115 23.77 8.25 19.88
CA SER A 115 23.19 9.20 20.84
C SER A 115 21.88 9.85 20.36
N HIS A 116 21.67 9.97 19.04
CA HIS A 116 20.41 10.44 18.45
C HIS A 116 19.52 9.28 17.97
N SER A 117 19.92 8.05 18.29
CA SER A 117 19.03 6.90 18.18
C SER A 117 17.87 7.11 19.16
N LEU A 118 16.70 7.33 18.57
CA LEU A 118 15.37 7.12 19.13
C LEU A 118 14.62 8.33 19.70
N SER A 119 15.19 9.30 20.42
CA SER A 119 14.32 10.24 21.18
C SER A 119 13.56 11.27 20.31
N SER A 120 14.20 11.87 19.30
CA SER A 120 13.53 12.86 18.43
C SER A 120 12.71 12.20 17.31
N CYS A 121 13.06 10.97 16.93
CA CYS A 121 12.44 10.25 15.80
C CYS A 121 11.57 9.05 16.20
N GLN A 122 11.38 8.76 17.50
CA GLN A 122 10.47 7.69 17.97
C GLN A 122 9.03 7.93 17.51
N HIS A 123 8.65 9.19 17.30
CA HIS A 123 7.33 9.55 16.80
C HIS A 123 7.11 9.18 15.31
N CYS A 124 8.19 9.04 14.52
CA CYS A 124 8.09 8.59 13.13
C CYS A 124 7.99 7.06 13.00
N ARG A 125 8.49 6.31 14.00
CA ARG A 125 8.45 4.84 14.01
C ARG A 125 7.14 4.26 14.54
N LEU A 126 6.34 5.05 15.28
CA LEU A 126 5.13 4.60 15.96
C LEU A 126 3.84 4.86 15.16
N HIS A 127 3.91 5.58 14.04
CA HIS A 127 2.75 6.03 13.26
C HIS A 127 2.79 5.61 11.78
N CYS A 128 3.75 4.76 11.41
CA CYS A 128 3.68 3.85 10.26
C CYS A 128 3.75 2.42 10.81
#